data_AF-A0A2C6MCL5-F1
#
_entry.id   AF-A0A2C6MCL5-F1
#
_cell.length_a   1.000
_cell.length_b   1.000
_cell.length_c   1.000
_cell.angle_alpha   90.00
_cell.angle_beta   90.00
_cell.angle_gamma   90.00
#
_symmetry.space_group_name_H-M   'P 1'
#
loop_
_entity.id
_entity.type
_entity.pdbx_description
1 polymer ?
#
loop_
_entity_poly.entity_id
_entity_poly.type
_entity_poly.pdbx_seq_one_letter_code
_entity_poly.pdbx_strand_id
1 'polypeptide(L)'
;MEGFLSQNQECWITAHVNAYNYFGGVTRILTPDNLKTGITKHSRSEITINKTYQELAEHYGTAVIPARVKAPQDKPTVEGVVGIISTWILAALRNQQFLSLHELNEAIRQKLKEFNNKPFQKKEGSRASLFEEERPFLLPLPPKPFELATWRVATVQFNYHIKRRFPELLSPV
;
A
#
# COMPACT_ATOMS: atom_id res chain seq x y z
N MET A 1 -5.75 -4.43 4.66
CA MET A 1 -5.24 -3.67 5.82
C MET A 1 -4.18 -4.50 6.47
N GLU A 2 -3.05 -3.89 6.79
CA GLU A 2 -1.95 -4.47 7.55
C GLU A 2 -1.18 -3.34 8.23
N GLY A 3 -0.43 -3.66 9.27
CA GLY A 3 0.44 -2.76 10.01
C GLY A 3 1.87 -2.79 9.50
N PHE A 4 2.54 -1.64 9.64
CA PHE A 4 3.96 -1.44 9.37
C PHE A 4 4.61 -0.72 10.56
N LEU A 5 5.91 -0.92 10.76
CA LEU A 5 6.67 -0.28 11.85
C LEU A 5 7.00 1.19 11.55
N SER A 6 6.87 1.64 10.31
CA SER A 6 7.18 3.00 9.88
C SER A 6 6.25 3.46 8.76
N GLN A 7 6.25 4.77 8.50
CA GLN A 7 5.50 5.41 7.42
C GLN A 7 6.45 5.96 6.34
N ASN A 8 7.49 5.19 6.01
CA ASN A 8 8.47 5.55 4.99
C ASN A 8 8.04 5.05 3.59
N GLN A 9 8.80 5.44 2.57
CA GLN A 9 8.55 5.05 1.18
C GLN A 9 8.61 3.53 0.97
N GLU A 10 9.49 2.81 1.68
CA GLU A 10 9.62 1.36 1.54
C GLU A 10 8.36 0.64 2.02
N CYS A 11 7.83 1.04 3.19
CA CYS A 11 6.57 0.53 3.73
C CYS A 11 5.40 0.88 2.78
N TRP A 12 5.41 2.09 2.21
CA TRP A 12 4.39 2.52 1.25
C TRP A 12 4.37 1.65 -0.01
N ILE A 13 5.52 1.39 -0.61
CA ILE A 13 5.64 0.51 -1.79
C ILE A 13 5.22 -0.92 -1.45
N THR A 14 5.72 -1.44 -0.33
CA THR A 14 5.38 -2.78 0.15
C THR A 14 3.87 -2.94 0.34
N ALA A 15 3.19 -1.95 0.91
CA ALA A 15 1.75 -1.95 1.09
C ALA A 15 0.98 -2.05 -0.25
N HIS A 16 1.46 -1.39 -1.31
CA HIS A 16 0.83 -1.50 -2.64
C HIS A 16 1.00 -2.88 -3.25
N VAL A 17 2.22 -3.43 -3.18
CA VAL A 17 2.52 -4.80 -3.64
C VAL A 17 1.62 -5.81 -2.93
N ASN A 18 1.54 -5.71 -1.60
CA ASN A 18 0.69 -6.58 -0.79
C ASN A 18 -0.80 -6.39 -1.10
N ALA A 19 -1.25 -5.16 -1.36
CA ALA A 19 -2.62 -4.89 -1.76
C ALA A 19 -2.96 -5.53 -3.11
N TYR A 20 -2.12 -5.39 -4.14
CA TYR A 20 -2.34 -6.02 -5.44
C TYR A 20 -2.36 -7.55 -5.33
N ASN A 21 -1.46 -8.13 -4.54
CA ASN A 21 -1.47 -9.56 -4.26
C ASN A 21 -2.76 -9.99 -3.55
N TYR A 22 -3.24 -9.21 -2.58
CA TYR A 22 -4.49 -9.49 -1.86
C TYR A 22 -5.70 -9.48 -2.79
N PHE A 23 -5.78 -8.52 -3.72
CA PHE A 23 -6.86 -8.44 -4.69
C PHE A 23 -6.71 -9.43 -5.86
N GLY A 24 -5.54 -10.06 -6.01
CA GLY A 24 -5.25 -10.96 -7.13
C GLY A 24 -5.16 -10.26 -8.49
N GLY A 25 -4.93 -8.95 -8.49
CA GLY A 25 -4.93 -8.12 -9.70
C GLY A 25 -4.63 -6.66 -9.42
N VAL A 26 -4.44 -5.88 -10.50
CA VAL A 26 -4.09 -4.46 -10.43
C VAL A 26 -5.24 -3.59 -10.93
N THR A 27 -5.50 -2.49 -10.24
CA THR A 27 -6.42 -1.46 -10.71
C THR A 27 -5.78 -0.62 -11.82
N ARG A 28 -6.57 -0.19 -12.81
CA ARG A 28 -6.07 0.68 -13.89
C ARG A 28 -5.66 2.07 -13.41
N ILE A 29 -6.30 2.55 -12.36
CA ILE A 29 -6.03 3.85 -11.76
C ILE A 29 -5.76 3.65 -10.27
N LEU A 30 -4.69 4.29 -9.80
CA LEU A 30 -4.32 4.39 -8.41
C LEU A 30 -4.36 5.86 -7.99
N THR A 31 -5.20 6.16 -7.01
CA THR A 31 -5.42 7.54 -6.54
C THR A 31 -4.85 7.73 -5.14
N PRO A 32 -3.56 8.10 -4.99
CA PRO A 32 -2.96 8.33 -3.68
C PRO A 32 -3.46 9.63 -3.04
N ASP A 33 -3.66 9.57 -1.72
CA ASP A 33 -3.97 10.68 -0.83
C ASP A 33 -2.71 11.48 -0.44
N ASN A 34 -1.66 10.77 0.00
CA ASN A 34 -0.50 11.39 0.63
C ASN A 34 0.63 11.49 -0.38
N LEU A 35 0.54 12.53 -1.19
CA LEU A 35 1.54 12.79 -2.20
C LEU A 35 2.91 13.12 -1.63
N LYS A 36 3.09 13.51 -0.37
CA LYS A 36 4.44 13.86 0.15
C LYS A 36 5.41 12.67 0.15
N THR A 37 4.92 11.45 0.38
CA THR A 37 5.75 10.22 0.35
C THR A 37 6.01 9.75 -1.09
N GLY A 38 5.22 10.22 -2.05
CA GLY A 38 5.27 9.87 -3.47
C GLY A 38 5.57 11.02 -4.43
N ILE A 39 5.87 12.23 -3.95
CA ILE A 39 6.17 13.44 -4.74
C ILE A 39 7.45 14.06 -4.22
N THR A 40 8.39 14.30 -5.14
CA THR A 40 9.64 15.00 -4.87
C THR A 40 9.56 16.51 -5.09
N LYS A 41 8.60 17.02 -5.89
CA LYS A 41 8.41 18.46 -6.12
C LYS A 41 6.97 18.81 -6.49
N HIS A 42 6.39 19.82 -5.83
CA HIS A 42 5.15 20.46 -6.27
C HIS A 42 5.51 21.70 -7.10
N SER A 43 5.12 21.75 -8.38
CA SER A 43 5.08 22.99 -9.16
C SER A 43 3.67 23.17 -9.73
N ARG A 44 3.24 24.43 -9.94
CA ARG A 44 1.85 24.81 -10.29
C ARG A 44 1.26 24.09 -11.51
N SER A 45 2.08 23.44 -12.32
CA SER A 45 1.72 22.74 -13.56
C SER A 45 2.18 21.29 -13.65
N GLU A 46 3.04 20.80 -12.73
CA GLU A 46 3.61 19.45 -12.80
C GLU A 46 3.67 18.81 -11.41
N ILE A 47 3.03 17.65 -11.30
CA ILE A 47 3.16 16.72 -10.18
C ILE A 47 4.25 15.73 -10.57
N THR A 48 5.49 15.95 -10.10
CA THR A 48 6.56 14.97 -10.29
C THR A 48 6.43 13.89 -9.22
N ILE A 49 5.90 12.74 -9.64
CA ILE A 49 5.88 11.53 -8.82
C ILE A 49 7.33 11.07 -8.58
N ASN A 50 7.64 10.58 -7.37
CA ASN A 50 8.95 10.02 -7.05
C ASN A 50 9.24 8.85 -7.99
N LYS A 51 10.46 8.79 -8.53
CA LYS A 51 10.93 7.77 -9.47
C LYS A 51 10.49 6.36 -9.10
N THR A 52 10.63 5.97 -7.83
CA THR A 52 10.22 4.63 -7.38
C THR A 52 8.72 4.36 -7.53
N TYR A 53 7.88 5.36 -7.29
CA TYR A 53 6.43 5.20 -7.41
C TYR A 53 6.00 5.21 -8.88
N GLN A 54 6.75 5.89 -9.74
CA GLN A 54 6.61 5.74 -11.20
C GLN A 54 7.03 4.34 -11.67
N GLU A 55 8.16 3.82 -11.22
CA GLU A 55 8.62 2.46 -11.54
C GLU A 55 7.60 1.40 -11.09
N LEU A 56 6.99 1.57 -9.91
CA LEU A 56 5.90 0.73 -9.45
C LEU A 56 4.70 0.79 -10.41
N ALA A 57 4.30 2.01 -10.80
CA ALA A 57 3.16 2.23 -11.69
C ALA A 57 3.37 1.56 -13.05
N GLU A 58 4.56 1.70 -13.62
CA GLU A 58 4.97 1.06 -14.88
C GLU A 58 5.01 -0.47 -14.75
N HIS A 59 5.58 -1.01 -13.66
CA HIS A 59 5.68 -2.46 -13.42
C HIS A 59 4.30 -3.14 -13.36
N TYR A 60 3.32 -2.48 -12.75
CA TYR A 60 1.97 -3.01 -12.60
C TYR A 60 0.98 -2.53 -13.68
N GLY A 61 1.41 -1.67 -14.61
CA GLY A 61 0.55 -1.13 -15.67
C GLY A 61 -0.59 -0.26 -15.16
N THR A 62 -0.40 0.45 -14.05
CA THR A 62 -1.41 1.31 -13.41
C THR A 62 -1.09 2.79 -13.60
N ALA A 63 -2.11 3.63 -13.78
CA ALA A 63 -1.96 5.07 -13.83
C ALA A 63 -2.09 5.67 -12.43
N VAL A 64 -1.04 6.35 -11.96
CA VAL A 64 -1.08 7.09 -10.70
C VAL A 64 -1.68 8.47 -10.94
N ILE A 65 -2.89 8.70 -10.45
CA ILE A 65 -3.59 9.98 -10.57
C ILE A 65 -3.84 10.52 -9.17
N PRO A 66 -3.04 11.49 -8.72
CA PRO A 66 -3.21 12.04 -7.39
C PRO A 66 -4.59 12.65 -7.15
N ALA A 67 -5.11 12.49 -5.92
CA ALA A 67 -6.33 13.19 -5.54
C ALA A 67 -6.12 14.71 -5.64
N ARG A 68 -7.08 15.42 -6.25
CA ARG A 68 -7.00 16.89 -6.41
C ARG A 68 -7.00 17.56 -5.03
N VAL A 69 -6.06 18.48 -4.82
CA VAL A 69 -6.02 19.33 -3.62
C VAL A 69 -7.31 20.16 -3.57
N LYS A 70 -8.09 20.00 -2.49
CA LYS A 70 -9.40 20.66 -2.26
C LYS A 70 -10.55 20.22 -3.18
N ALA A 71 -10.58 18.96 -3.64
CA ALA A 71 -11.79 18.35 -4.21
C ALA A 71 -12.43 17.36 -3.19
N PRO A 72 -13.33 17.84 -2.31
CA PRO A 72 -13.82 17.11 -1.14
C PRO A 72 -14.97 16.12 -1.43
N GLN A 73 -15.28 15.77 -2.68
CA GLN A 73 -16.48 14.96 -2.95
C GLN A 73 -16.26 13.45 -2.82
N ASP A 74 -15.15 12.91 -3.33
CA ASP A 74 -14.89 11.46 -3.26
C ASP A 74 -14.11 11.04 -1.99
N LYS A 75 -13.44 12.01 -1.37
CA LYS A 75 -12.57 11.81 -0.21
C LYS A 75 -13.31 11.44 1.10
N PRO A 76 -14.47 12.04 1.44
CA PRO A 76 -15.17 11.74 2.69
C PRO A 76 -15.68 10.30 2.78
N THR A 77 -16.08 9.71 1.64
CA THR A 77 -16.56 8.32 1.60
C THR A 77 -15.42 7.35 1.88
N VAL A 78 -14.25 7.55 1.26
CA VAL A 78 -13.07 6.69 1.50
C VAL A 78 -12.58 6.84 2.93
N GLU A 79 -12.43 8.07 3.44
CA GLU A 79 -12.00 8.32 4.82
C GLU A 79 -12.97 7.74 5.84
N GLY A 80 -14.28 7.88 5.61
CA GLY A 80 -15.31 7.30 6.47
C GLY A 80 -15.24 5.78 6.53
N VAL A 81 -15.08 5.12 5.37
CA VAL A 81 -14.96 3.66 5.31
C VAL A 81 -13.67 3.18 5.97
N VAL A 82 -12.53 3.83 5.70
CA VAL A 82 -11.25 3.51 6.33
C VAL A 82 -11.33 3.68 7.85
N GLY A 83 -11.95 4.76 8.33
CA GLY A 83 -12.19 4.98 9.75
C GLY A 83 -13.01 3.87 10.39
N ILE A 84 -14.16 3.50 9.79
CA ILE A 84 -15.03 2.43 10.29
C ILE A 84 -14.27 1.10 10.39
N ILE A 85 -13.56 0.71 9.32
CA ILE A 85 -12.82 -0.56 9.28
C ILE A 85 -11.72 -0.56 10.35
N SER A 86 -10.94 0.52 10.42
CA SER A 86 -9.83 0.64 11.36
C SER A 86 -10.32 0.56 12.81
N THR A 87 -11.37 1.31 13.15
CA THR A 87 -11.98 1.27 14.49
C THR A 87 -12.52 -0.12 14.80
N TRP A 88 -13.21 -0.77 13.86
CA TRP A 88 -13.78 -2.10 14.09
C TRP A 88 -12.70 -3.16 14.38
N ILE A 89 -11.64 -3.19 13.56
CA ILE A 89 -10.53 -4.13 13.72
C ILE A 89 -9.76 -3.83 15.01
N LEU A 90 -9.38 -2.57 15.24
CA LEU A 90 -8.64 -2.18 16.45
C LEU A 90 -9.45 -2.45 17.72
N ALA A 91 -10.76 -2.18 17.71
CA ALA A 91 -11.62 -2.48 18.84
C ALA A 91 -11.73 -3.99 19.13
N ALA A 92 -11.71 -4.83 18.10
CA ALA A 92 -11.74 -6.28 18.25
C ALA A 92 -10.42 -6.83 18.81
N LEU A 93 -9.29 -6.19 18.50
CA LEU A 93 -7.95 -6.63 18.91
C LEU A 93 -7.42 -5.93 20.18
N ARG A 94 -8.13 -4.95 20.73
CA ARG A 94 -7.65 -4.07 21.81
C ARG A 94 -7.22 -4.77 23.11
N ASN A 95 -7.72 -5.98 23.37
CA ASN A 95 -7.42 -6.76 24.57
C ASN A 95 -6.45 -7.92 24.29
N GLN A 96 -5.86 -7.97 23.09
CA GLN A 96 -4.89 -8.98 22.70
C GLN A 96 -3.48 -8.38 22.73
N GLN A 97 -2.51 -9.18 23.17
CA GLN A 97 -1.09 -8.83 23.10
C GLN A 97 -0.45 -9.64 21.98
N PHE A 98 0.38 -8.97 21.20
CA PHE A 98 1.13 -9.58 20.09
C PHE A 98 2.61 -9.42 20.38
N LEU A 99 3.39 -10.47 20.11
CA LEU A 99 4.83 -10.48 20.32
C LEU A 99 5.61 -10.24 19.03
N SER A 100 4.92 -10.22 17.89
CA SER A 100 5.51 -9.85 16.61
C SER A 100 4.54 -9.08 15.70
N LEU A 101 5.09 -8.32 14.76
CA LEU A 101 4.31 -7.69 13.70
C LEU A 101 3.58 -8.71 12.82
N HIS A 102 4.19 -9.89 12.63
CA HIS A 102 3.60 -10.97 11.85
C HIS A 102 2.29 -11.46 12.50
N GLU A 103 2.32 -11.76 13.80
CA GLU A 103 1.13 -12.18 14.56
C GLU A 103 0.03 -11.11 14.52
N LEU A 104 0.38 -9.84 14.71
CA LEU A 104 -0.56 -8.73 14.60
C LEU A 104 -1.20 -8.69 13.21
N ASN A 105 -0.41 -8.82 12.15
CA ASN A 105 -0.90 -8.77 10.77
C ASN A 105 -1.79 -9.97 10.43
N GLU A 106 -1.50 -11.16 10.96
CA GLU A 106 -2.39 -12.32 10.84
C GLU A 106 -3.74 -12.07 11.52
N ALA A 107 -3.75 -11.53 12.74
CA ALA A 107 -4.98 -11.19 13.44
C ALA A 107 -5.79 -10.10 12.69
N ILE A 108 -5.11 -9.08 12.15
CA ILE A 108 -5.74 -8.05 11.31
C ILE A 108 -6.36 -8.68 10.06
N ARG A 109 -5.67 -9.60 9.38
CA ARG A 109 -6.17 -10.29 8.17
C ARG A 109 -7.42 -11.09 8.46
N GLN A 110 -7.45 -11.82 9.58
CA GLN A 110 -8.63 -12.57 10.01
C GLN A 110 -9.82 -11.64 10.22
N LYS A 111 -9.62 -10.54 10.96
CA LYS A 111 -10.67 -9.54 11.21
C LYS A 111 -11.12 -8.83 9.95
N LEU A 112 -10.21 -8.49 9.05
CA LEU A 112 -10.54 -7.93 7.76
C LEU A 112 -11.41 -8.89 6.92
N LYS A 113 -11.10 -10.19 6.93
CA LYS A 113 -11.90 -11.22 6.24
C LYS A 113 -13.30 -11.31 6.85
N GLU A 114 -13.43 -11.32 8.17
CA GLU A 114 -14.74 -11.28 8.85
C GLU A 114 -15.55 -10.05 8.44
N PHE A 115 -14.91 -8.88 8.44
CA PHE A 115 -15.56 -7.62 8.08
C PHE A 115 -16.03 -7.59 6.62
N ASN A 116 -15.19 -8.06 5.69
CA ASN A 116 -15.50 -8.07 4.27
C ASN A 116 -16.64 -9.05 3.91
N ASN A 117 -16.76 -10.15 4.64
CA ASN A 117 -17.83 -11.14 4.44
C ASN A 117 -19.12 -10.78 5.19
N LYS A 118 -19.09 -9.83 6.12
CA LYS A 118 -20.29 -9.38 6.84
C LYS A 118 -21.31 -8.78 5.86
N PRO A 119 -22.58 -9.22 5.90
CA PRO A 119 -23.63 -8.65 5.04
C PRO A 119 -23.81 -7.15 5.26
N PHE A 120 -24.22 -6.44 4.20
CA PHE A 120 -24.64 -5.06 4.34
C PHE A 120 -25.95 -4.95 5.14
N GLN A 121 -26.17 -3.80 5.78
CA GLN A 121 -27.41 -3.56 6.54
C GLN A 121 -28.58 -3.14 5.64
N LYS A 122 -28.30 -2.46 4.52
CA LYS A 122 -29.30 -1.83 3.65
C LYS A 122 -29.25 -2.33 2.20
N LYS A 123 -28.47 -3.36 1.91
CA LYS A 123 -28.28 -3.95 0.58
C LYS A 123 -28.05 -5.45 0.74
N GLU A 124 -28.41 -6.24 -0.27
CA GLU A 124 -28.02 -7.64 -0.33
C GLU A 124 -26.52 -7.80 -0.62
N GLY A 125 -25.97 -8.94 -0.19
CA GLY A 125 -24.56 -9.28 -0.35
C GLY A 125 -23.64 -8.68 0.73
N SER A 126 -22.34 -8.71 0.43
CA SER A 126 -21.25 -8.24 1.29
C SER A 126 -20.19 -7.52 0.47
N ARG A 127 -19.17 -6.96 1.12
CA ARG A 127 -18.05 -6.33 0.39
C ARG A 127 -17.29 -7.35 -0.44
N ALA A 128 -17.16 -8.57 0.07
CA ALA A 128 -16.56 -9.68 -0.66
C ALA A 128 -17.37 -10.05 -1.90
N SER A 129 -18.71 -10.11 -1.82
CA SER A 129 -19.52 -10.46 -2.99
C SER A 129 -19.46 -9.38 -4.07
N LEU A 130 -19.50 -8.09 -3.69
CA LEU A 130 -19.33 -7.00 -4.66
C LEU A 130 -17.95 -7.00 -5.30
N PHE A 131 -16.91 -7.30 -4.53
CA PHE A 131 -15.56 -7.42 -5.09
C PHE A 131 -15.45 -8.56 -6.12
N GLU A 132 -16.13 -9.69 -5.91
CA GLU A 132 -16.12 -10.79 -6.89
C GLU A 132 -16.76 -10.39 -8.23
N GLU A 133 -17.74 -9.47 -8.23
CA GLU A 133 -18.29 -8.89 -9.46
C GLU A 133 -17.28 -7.96 -10.16
N GLU A 134 -16.44 -7.24 -9.39
CA GLU A 134 -15.43 -6.32 -9.90
C GLU A 134 -14.10 -7.00 -10.30
N ARG A 135 -13.80 -8.17 -9.72
CA ARG A 135 -12.54 -8.90 -9.91
C ARG A 135 -12.17 -9.14 -11.38
N PRO A 136 -13.10 -9.50 -12.29
CA PRO A 136 -12.77 -9.70 -13.71
C PRO A 136 -12.27 -8.45 -14.44
N PHE A 137 -12.48 -7.25 -13.88
CA PHE A 137 -12.04 -5.99 -14.48
C PHE A 137 -10.63 -5.58 -14.07
N LEU A 138 -10.00 -6.31 -13.15
CA LEU A 138 -8.61 -6.09 -12.76
C LEU A 138 -7.66 -6.49 -13.88
N LEU A 139 -6.55 -5.76 -13.98
CA LEU A 139 -5.41 -6.19 -14.79
C LEU A 139 -4.74 -7.39 -14.10
N PRO A 140 -4.16 -8.33 -14.86
CA PRO A 140 -3.44 -9.46 -14.28
C PRO A 140 -2.19 -8.98 -13.51
N LEU A 141 -1.81 -9.73 -12.48
CA LEU A 141 -0.54 -9.50 -11.80
C LEU A 141 0.64 -9.85 -12.72
N PRO A 142 1.73 -9.08 -12.69
CA PRO A 142 2.98 -9.49 -13.33
C PRO A 142 3.52 -10.78 -12.67
N PRO A 143 4.28 -11.60 -13.41
CA PRO A 143 4.76 -12.90 -12.91
C PRO A 143 5.74 -12.76 -11.73
N LYS A 144 6.34 -11.58 -11.55
CA LYS A 144 7.21 -11.26 -10.42
C LYS A 144 6.69 -10.02 -9.71
N PRO A 145 6.70 -10.00 -8.36
CA PRO A 145 6.37 -8.80 -7.61
C PRO A 145 7.41 -7.71 -7.88
N PHE A 146 7.01 -6.46 -7.69
CA PHE A 146 7.94 -5.34 -7.76
C PHE A 146 8.94 -5.41 -6.61
N GLU A 147 10.23 -5.26 -6.93
CA GLU A 147 11.31 -5.25 -5.95
C GLU A 147 11.88 -3.83 -5.84
N LEU A 148 11.89 -3.28 -4.62
CA LEU A 148 12.43 -1.96 -4.38
C LEU A 148 13.95 -1.96 -4.52
N ALA A 149 14.47 -1.24 -5.51
CA ALA A 149 15.90 -1.05 -5.71
C ALA A 149 16.39 0.29 -5.12
N THR A 150 17.28 0.23 -4.13
CA THR A 150 17.97 1.42 -3.60
C THR A 150 19.29 1.64 -4.32
N TRP A 151 19.29 2.61 -5.23
CA TRP A 151 20.48 3.04 -5.96
C TRP A 151 21.37 3.93 -5.08
N ARG A 152 22.68 3.65 -5.08
CA ARG A 152 23.69 4.50 -4.45
C ARG A 152 24.81 4.75 -5.46
N VAL A 153 25.13 6.02 -5.69
CA VAL A 153 26.34 6.40 -6.41
C VAL A 153 27.49 6.29 -5.41
N ALA A 154 28.49 5.49 -5.73
CA ALA A 154 29.70 5.34 -4.92
C ALA A 154 30.92 5.65 -5.78
N THR A 155 31.84 6.45 -5.24
CA THR A 155 33.12 6.71 -5.88
C THR A 155 34.04 5.52 -5.66
N VAL A 156 34.49 4.90 -6.74
CA VAL A 156 35.47 3.81 -6.69
C VAL A 156 36.82 4.41 -6.30
N GLN A 157 37.40 3.96 -5.18
CA GLN A 157 38.74 4.37 -4.80
C GLN A 157 39.78 3.70 -5.70
N PHE A 158 40.99 4.27 -5.80
CA PHE A 158 42.07 3.75 -6.66
C PHE A 158 42.48 2.30 -6.36
N ASN A 159 42.11 1.78 -5.19
CA ASN A 159 42.30 0.38 -4.82
C ASN A 159 41.17 -0.54 -5.33
N TYR A 160 40.29 -0.06 -6.22
CA TYR A 160 39.14 -0.78 -6.80
C TYR A 160 38.12 -1.31 -5.78
N HIS A 161 38.19 -0.88 -4.51
CA HIS A 161 37.24 -1.27 -3.48
C HIS A 161 36.13 -0.23 -3.36
N ILE A 162 34.89 -0.73 -3.27
CA ILE A 162 33.71 0.09 -2.97
C ILE A 162 33.28 -0.21 -1.53
N LYS A 163 33.41 0.79 -0.65
CA LYS A 163 32.91 0.68 0.73
C LYS A 163 31.48 1.19 0.79
N ARG A 164 30.52 0.28 1.03
CA ARG A 164 29.12 0.63 1.28
C ARG A 164 28.79 0.35 2.75
N ARG A 165 28.32 1.36 3.48
CA ARG A 165 27.68 1.15 4.79
C ARG A 165 26.23 0.76 4.51
N PHE A 166 25.87 -0.49 4.79
CA PHE A 166 24.47 -0.87 4.85
C PHE A 166 23.87 -0.24 6.11
N PRO A 167 22.68 0.39 6.04
CA PRO A 167 21.91 0.59 7.27
C PRO A 167 21.64 -0.80 7.86
N GLU A 168 21.81 -0.94 9.17
CA GLU A 168 21.59 -2.21 9.88
C GLU A 168 20.20 -2.74 9.53
N LEU A 169 20.16 -3.81 8.74
CA LEU A 169 18.96 -4.63 8.60
C LEU A 169 18.81 -5.33 9.95
N LEU A 170 17.82 -4.91 10.74
CA LEU A 170 17.34 -5.74 11.85
C LEU A 170 16.75 -7.00 11.23
N SER A 171 17.58 -8.03 11.09
CA SER A 171 17.13 -9.40 10.91
C SER A 171 16.41 -9.81 12.19
N PRO A 172 15.16 -10.29 12.16
CA PRO A 172 14.61 -11.02 13.28
C PRO A 172 15.39 -12.33 13.41
N VAL A 173 15.94 -12.59 14.59
CA VAL A 173 16.20 -13.94 15.08
C VAL A 173 14.92 -14.42 15.76
#